data_AF-A0A916F4L9-F1
#
_entry.id   AF-A0A916F4L9-F1
#
_cell.length_a   1.000
_cell.length_b   1.000
_cell.length_c   1.000
_cell.angle_alpha   90.00
_cell.angle_beta   90.00
_cell.angle_gamma   90.00
#
_symmetry.space_group_name_H-M   'P 1'
#
loop_
_entity.id
_entity.type
_entity.pdbx_description
1 polymer ?
#
loop_
_entity_poly.entity_id
_entity_poly.type
_entity_poly.pdbx_seq_one_letter_code
_entity_poly.pdbx_strand_id
1 'polypeptide(L)' 'MLEMDELWSFVFCGKNKVWIWIALNRATREVVAYAYGDRSENTCQIL' A
#
# COMPACT_ATOMS: atom_id res chain seq x y z
N MET A 1 -13.20 -1.95 -11.66
CA MET A 1 -13.41 -1.60 -10.25
C MET A 1 -12.05 -1.66 -9.59
N LEU A 2 -11.59 -0.56 -9.02
CA LEU A 2 -10.33 -0.52 -8.28
C LEU A 2 -10.62 -0.89 -6.83
N GLU A 3 -9.77 -1.73 -6.27
CA GLU A 3 -9.78 -2.14 -4.88
C GLU A 3 -8.53 -1.56 -4.22
N MET A 4 -8.72 -0.97 -3.04
CA MET A 4 -7.62 -0.46 -2.21
C MET A 4 -7.29 -1.54 -1.18
N ASP A 5 -6.03 -1.91 -1.07
CA ASP A 5 -5.56 -2.88 -0.09
C ASP A 5 -4.43 -2.29 0.77
N GLU A 6 -4.34 -2.77 2.01
CA GLU A 6 -3.30 -2.38 2.97
C GLU A 6 -2.39 -3.56 3.32
N LEU A 7 -1.10 -3.36 3.16
CA LEU A 7 -0.05 -4.33 3.46
C LEU A 7 0.95 -3.71 4.43
N TRP A 8 1.66 -4.56 5.17
CA TRP A 8 2.77 -4.12 6.00
C TRP A 8 3.96 -5.06 5.82
N SER A 9 5.16 -4.48 5.84
CA SER A 9 6.41 -5.23 5.76
C SER A 9 7.50 -4.54 6.58
N PHE A 10 8.71 -5.09 6.55
CA PHE A 10 9.88 -4.53 7.19
C PHE A 10 10.96 -4.21 6.15
N VAL A 11 11.59 -3.04 6.27
CA VAL A 11 12.69 -2.64 5.39
C VAL A 11 14.02 -2.83 6.12
N PHE A 12 14.90 -3.66 5.56
CA PHE A 12 16.23 -4.00 6.08
C PHE A 12 16.22 -4.79 7.41
N CYS A 13 15.43 -4.39 8.41
CA CYS A 13 15.30 -5.11 9.69
C CYS A 13 13.89 -5.03 10.26
N GLY A 14 13.52 -6.00 11.11
CA GLY A 14 12.19 -6.11 11.71
C GLY A 14 11.74 -4.95 12.62
N LYS A 15 12.62 -3.98 12.91
CA LYS A 15 12.27 -2.76 13.64
C LYS A 15 11.68 -1.68 12.74
N ASN A 16 11.99 -1.73 11.44
CA ASN A 16 11.57 -0.73 10.46
C ASN A 16 10.30 -1.20 9.75
N LYS A 17 9.18 -1.22 10.49
CA LYS A 17 7.87 -1.55 9.93
C LYS A 17 7.39 -0.42 9.02
N VAL A 18 7.00 -0.76 7.79
CA VAL A 18 6.46 0.17 6.79
C VAL A 18 5.11 -0.36 6.32
N TRP A 19 4.16 0.56 6.15
CA TRP A 19 2.86 0.29 5.55
C TRP A 19 2.91 0.58 4.07
N ILE A 20 2.25 -0.25 3.28
CA ILE A 20 2.18 -0.17 1.84
C ILE A 20 0.71 -0.16 1.48
N TRP A 21 0.29 0.89 0.79
CA TRP A 21 -1.03 1.03 0.21
C TRP A 21 -0.94 0.64 -1.26
N ILE A 22 -1.88 -0.16 -1.76
CA ILE A 22 -1.90 -0.60 -3.15
C ILE A 22 -3.29 -0.42 -3.74
N ALA A 23 -3.35 0.18 -4.92
CA ALA A 23 -4.55 0.22 -5.76
C ALA A 23 -4.48 -0.90 -6.81
N LEU A 24 -5.39 -1.86 -6.72
CA LEU A 24 -5.48 -3.03 -7.58
C LEU A 24 -6.68 -2.94 -8.50
N ASN A 25 -6.51 -3.28 -9.78
CA ASN A 25 -7.64 -3.52 -10.66
C ASN A 25 -8.17 -4.94 -10.42
N ARG A 26 -9.36 -5.07 -9.84
CA ARG A 26 -9.97 -6.38 -9.51
C ARG A 26 -10.11 -7.32 -10.71
N ALA A 27 -10.35 -6.77 -11.91
CA ALA A 27 -10.59 -7.58 -13.10
C ALA A 27 -9.30 -8.21 -13.65
N THR A 28 -8.20 -7.46 -13.65
CA THR A 28 -6.91 -7.90 -14.23
C THR A 28 -5.90 -8.33 -13.16
N ARG A 29 -6.15 -8.01 -11.89
CA ARG A 29 -5.23 -8.11 -10.75
C ARG A 29 -3.93 -7.33 -10.93
N GLU A 30 -3.95 -6.30 -11.77
CA GLU A 30 -2.81 -5.42 -11.99
C GLU A 30 -2.73 -4.37 -10.87
N VAL A 31 -1.50 -4.05 -10.45
CA VAL A 31 -1.20 -2.92 -9.59
C VAL A 31 -1.17 -1.66 -10.43
N VAL A 32 -2.09 -0.73 -10.15
CA VAL A 32 -2.20 0.54 -10.90
C VAL A 32 -1.41 1.64 -10.21
N ALA A 33 -1.34 1.62 -8.88
CA ALA A 33 -0.57 2.56 -8.09
C ALA A 33 -0.23 1.97 -6.71
N TYR A 34 0.79 2.52 -6.05
CA TYR A 34 1.17 2.16 -4.69
C TYR A 34 1.81 3.35 -3.97
N ALA A 35 1.71 3.38 -2.64
CA ALA A 35 2.42 4.32 -1.77
C ALA A 35 2.91 3.61 -0.51
N TYR A 36 3.96 4.15 0.13
CA TYR A 36 4.53 3.58 1.34
C TYR A 36 4.73 4.64 2.43
N GLY A 37 4.62 4.25 3.68
CA GLY A 37 4.76 5.15 4.82
C GLY A 37 4.18 4.58 6.11
N ASP A 38 3.37 5.39 6.78
CA ASP A 38 2.65 5.00 7.99
C ASP A 38 1.23 4.47 7.66
N ARG A 39 0.57 3.93 8.69
CA ARG A 39 -0.84 3.50 8.59
C ARG A 39 -1.79 4.68 8.81
N SER A 40 -1.57 5.77 8.12
CA SER A 40 -2.47 6.91 8.18
C SER A 40 -3.27 7.04 6.88
N GLU A 41 -4.48 7.59 6.99
CA GLU A 41 -5.25 7.99 5.81
C GLU A 41 -4.49 9.00 4.96
N ASN A 42 -3.58 9.80 5.54
CA ASN A 42 -2.77 10.73 4.77
C ASN A 42 -1.89 10.01 3.74
N THR A 43 -1.28 8.88 4.12
CA THR A 43 -0.50 8.04 3.21
C THR A 43 -1.38 7.28 2.21
N CYS A 44 -2.66 7.07 2.52
CA CYS A 44 -3.63 6.54 1.56
C CYS A 44 -4.08 7.62 0.55
N GLN A 45 -4.25 8.87 0.98
CA GLN A 45 -4.75 9.98 0.15
C GLN A 45 -3.73 10.52 -0.87
N ILE A 46 -2.44 10.21 -0.71
CA ILE A 46 -1.42 10.53 -1.74
C ILE A 46 -1.50 9.61 -2.97
N LEU A 47 -2.33 8.58 -2.92
CA LEU A 47 -2.47 7.50 -3.89
C LEU A 47 -3.75 7.68 -4.71
#